data_AF-A0A7S3E686-F1
#
_entry.id   AF-A0A7S3E686-F1
#
_cell.length_a   1.000
_cell.length_b   1.000
_cell.length_c   1.000
_cell.angle_alpha   90.00
_cell.angle_beta   90.00
_cell.angle_gamma   90.00
#
_symmetry.space_group_name_H-M   'P 1'
#
loop_
_entity.id
_entity.type
_entity.pdbx_description
1 polymer ?
#
loop_
_entity_poly.entity_id
_entity_poly.type
_entity_poly.pdbx_seq_one_letter_code
_entity_poly.pdbx_strand_id
1 'polypeptide(L)'
;MVSVFLYVPNLIGYARCLFMVLALVYWQDPTAFLLLYSASFGLDAWDGYFARLLKQSSELGAVLDMLTDRSGSAMMLVILAQLYKSFAPVFLALMYLDCFSHWVQVSSGLCSGNSSHKQAGNQSAIIRFYYTRPALTFTCLFNELFFIMLYLLHFKEGTVSVISGLSINWAKLFTWGFCFVVFAAKQLVNVNQIVTAHKTLLSSTSSS
;
A
#
# COMPACT_ATOMS: atom_id res chain seq x y z
N MET A 1 -18.81 -12.04 24.95
CA MET A 1 -17.99 -11.12 24.14
C MET A 1 -17.49 -11.89 22.92
N VAL A 2 -17.62 -11.33 21.72
CA VAL A 2 -17.04 -11.93 20.51
C VAL A 2 -15.52 -11.79 20.62
N SER A 3 -14.79 -12.87 20.31
CA SER A 3 -13.33 -12.84 20.31
C SER A 3 -12.80 -11.83 19.29
N VAL A 4 -11.70 -11.14 19.59
CA VAL A 4 -11.09 -10.15 18.68
C VAL A 4 -10.77 -10.78 17.31
N PHE A 5 -10.42 -12.07 17.28
CA PHE A 5 -10.19 -12.82 16.04
C PHE A 5 -11.43 -12.91 15.12
N LEU A 6 -12.63 -12.73 15.67
CA LEU A 6 -13.90 -12.82 14.94
C LEU A 6 -14.55 -11.45 14.73
N TYR A 7 -13.83 -10.35 14.96
CA TYR A 7 -14.30 -9.03 14.59
C TYR A 7 -14.48 -8.95 13.07
N VAL A 8 -15.57 -8.34 12.62
CA VAL A 8 -15.89 -8.15 11.20
C VAL A 8 -14.70 -7.55 10.41
N PRO A 9 -14.01 -6.47 10.85
CA PRO A 9 -12.83 -5.97 10.15
C PRO A 9 -11.69 -6.99 10.06
N ASN A 10 -11.48 -7.83 11.08
CA ASN A 10 -10.42 -8.83 11.07
C ASN A 10 -10.75 -9.99 10.12
N LEU A 11 -12.02 -10.39 10.03
CA LEU A 11 -12.49 -11.37 9.04
C LEU A 11 -12.30 -10.86 7.61
N ILE A 12 -12.56 -9.57 7.37
CA ILE A 12 -12.25 -8.91 6.09
C ILE A 12 -10.74 -8.93 5.84
N GLY A 13 -9.91 -8.61 6.84
CA GLY A 13 -8.45 -8.72 6.75
C GLY A 13 -7.97 -10.12 6.37
N TYR A 14 -8.55 -11.18 6.95
CA TYR A 14 -8.21 -12.55 6.56
C TYR A 14 -8.63 -12.88 5.12
N ALA A 15 -9.78 -12.38 4.68
CA ALA A 15 -10.21 -12.51 3.28
C ALA A 15 -9.26 -11.78 2.32
N ARG A 16 -8.75 -10.59 2.70
CA ARG A 16 -7.72 -9.86 1.94
C ARG A 16 -6.46 -10.71 1.78
N CYS A 17 -5.94 -11.28 2.87
CA CYS A 17 -4.79 -12.18 2.82
C CYS A 17 -5.03 -13.37 1.87
N LEU A 18 -6.21 -14.00 1.95
CA LEU A 18 -6.57 -15.11 1.06
C LEU A 18 -6.61 -14.67 -0.41
N PHE A 19 -7.25 -13.54 -0.72
CA PHE A 19 -7.29 -13.01 -2.08
C PHE A 19 -5.91 -12.66 -2.62
N MET A 20 -5.00 -12.14 -1.79
CA MET A 20 -3.62 -11.86 -2.18
C MET A 20 -2.85 -13.15 -2.51
N VAL A 21 -3.01 -14.21 -1.70
CA VAL A 21 -2.41 -15.52 -1.96
C VAL A 21 -2.96 -16.13 -3.25
N LEU A 22 -4.27 -16.06 -3.46
CA LEU A 22 -4.89 -16.55 -4.69
C LEU A 22 -4.43 -15.72 -5.90
N ALA A 23 -4.32 -14.40 -5.77
CA ALA A 23 -3.76 -13.55 -6.82
C ALA A 23 -2.35 -14.01 -7.18
N LEU A 24 -1.50 -14.29 -6.18
CA LEU A 24 -0.16 -14.83 -6.44
C LEU A 24 -0.20 -16.16 -7.19
N VAL A 25 -1.12 -17.08 -6.88
CA VAL A 25 -1.25 -18.35 -7.61
C VAL A 25 -1.62 -18.11 -9.07
N TYR A 26 -2.50 -17.16 -9.33
CA TYR A 26 -3.02 -16.83 -10.66
C TYR A 26 -2.27 -15.68 -11.35
N TRP A 27 -1.05 -15.35 -10.94
CA TRP A 27 -0.30 -14.18 -11.45
C TRP A 27 -0.01 -14.20 -12.97
N GLN A 28 -0.15 -15.35 -13.63
CA GLN A 28 0.01 -15.49 -15.08
C GLN A 28 -1.32 -15.37 -15.85
N ASP A 29 -2.46 -15.48 -15.16
CA ASP A 29 -3.78 -15.21 -15.72
C ASP A 29 -4.15 -13.75 -15.39
N PRO A 30 -4.08 -12.82 -16.36
CA PRO A 30 -4.26 -11.41 -16.09
C PRO A 30 -5.65 -11.07 -15.57
N THR A 31 -6.67 -11.83 -15.97
CA THR A 31 -8.06 -11.57 -15.57
C THR A 31 -8.27 -12.00 -14.12
N ALA A 32 -7.89 -13.24 -13.79
CA ALA A 32 -8.01 -13.76 -12.44
C ALA A 32 -7.16 -12.95 -11.46
N PHE A 33 -5.90 -12.66 -11.81
CA PHE A 33 -5.01 -11.82 -11.01
C PHE A 33 -5.61 -10.44 -10.75
N LEU A 34 -6.07 -9.75 -11.80
CA LEU A 34 -6.60 -8.39 -11.67
C LEU A 34 -7.81 -8.37 -10.72
N LEU A 35 -8.74 -9.32 -10.86
CA LEU A 35 -9.93 -9.41 -10.03
C LEU A 35 -9.57 -9.68 -8.57
N LEU A 36 -8.72 -10.67 -8.31
CA LEU A 36 -8.32 -11.05 -6.95
C LEU A 36 -7.49 -9.95 -6.26
N TYR A 37 -6.50 -9.40 -6.96
CA TYR A 37 -5.66 -8.32 -6.44
C TYR A 37 -6.47 -7.06 -6.15
N SER A 38 -7.32 -6.64 -7.10
CA SER A 38 -8.16 -5.44 -6.93
C SER A 38 -9.23 -5.65 -5.86
N ALA A 39 -9.77 -6.86 -5.70
CA ALA A 39 -10.70 -7.18 -4.62
C ALA A 39 -10.01 -7.05 -3.24
N SER A 40 -8.80 -7.62 -3.09
CA SER A 40 -8.02 -7.47 -1.86
C SER A 40 -7.69 -6.02 -1.54
N PHE A 41 -7.28 -5.25 -2.55
CA PHE A 41 -6.98 -3.82 -2.41
C PHE A 41 -8.24 -3.01 -2.06
N GLY A 42 -9.37 -3.30 -2.68
CA GLY A 42 -10.64 -2.60 -2.41
C GLY A 42 -11.21 -2.87 -1.02
N LEU A 43 -11.04 -4.11 -0.52
CA LEU A 43 -11.50 -4.52 0.82
C LEU A 43 -10.81 -3.78 1.98
N ASP A 44 -9.63 -3.20 1.74
CA ASP A 44 -8.92 -2.31 2.68
C ASP A 44 -9.81 -1.18 3.21
N ALA A 45 -10.48 -0.46 2.30
CA ALA A 45 -11.36 0.62 2.71
C ALA A 45 -12.55 0.13 3.56
N TRP A 46 -12.98 -1.11 3.34
CA TRP A 46 -14.13 -1.72 4.01
C TRP A 46 -13.79 -2.19 5.43
N ASP A 47 -12.63 -2.81 5.68
CA ASP A 47 -12.28 -3.19 7.04
C ASP A 47 -12.17 -1.96 7.96
N GLY A 48 -11.56 -0.88 7.50
CA GLY A 48 -11.46 0.35 8.25
C GLY A 48 -12.82 0.99 8.48
N TYR A 49 -13.72 0.91 7.49
CA TYR A 49 -15.11 1.40 7.62
C TYR A 49 -15.87 0.62 8.69
N PHE A 50 -15.87 -0.73 8.63
CA PHE A 50 -16.57 -1.57 9.59
C PHE A 50 -15.96 -1.52 11.00
N ALA A 51 -14.64 -1.39 11.13
CA ALA A 51 -13.98 -1.20 12.42
C ALA A 51 -14.54 0.03 13.15
N ARG A 52 -14.76 1.13 12.42
CA ARG A 52 -15.33 2.38 12.97
C ARG A 52 -16.84 2.26 13.23
N LEU A 53 -17.58 1.72 12.27
CA LEU A 53 -19.04 1.60 12.36
C LEU A 53 -19.46 0.70 13.52
N LEU A 54 -18.78 -0.44 13.69
CA LEU A 54 -19.09 -1.46 14.69
C LEU A 54 -18.33 -1.26 16.02
N LYS A 55 -17.47 -0.23 16.11
CA LYS A 55 -16.56 0.01 17.24
C LYS A 55 -15.69 -1.21 17.56
N GLN A 56 -15.20 -1.88 16.52
CA GLN A 56 -14.36 -3.08 16.56
C GLN A 56 -12.89 -2.80 16.20
N SER A 57 -12.40 -1.58 16.47
CA SER A 57 -10.97 -1.25 16.32
C SER A 57 -10.10 -2.03 17.31
N SER A 58 -9.00 -2.61 16.85
CA SER A 58 -8.05 -3.36 17.68
C SER A 58 -6.62 -3.21 17.15
N GLU A 59 -5.62 -3.36 18.03
CA GLU A 59 -4.20 -3.38 17.63
C GLU A 59 -3.90 -4.49 16.64
N LEU A 60 -4.50 -5.68 16.84
CA LEU A 60 -4.39 -6.80 15.90
C LEU A 60 -4.87 -6.39 14.51
N GLY A 61 -6.04 -5.75 14.42
CA GLY A 61 -6.60 -5.30 13.15
C GLY A 61 -5.72 -4.25 12.47
N ALA A 62 -5.19 -3.28 13.23
CA ALA A 62 -4.30 -2.26 12.70
C ALA A 62 -2.97 -2.84 12.17
N VAL A 63 -2.39 -3.81 12.87
CA VAL A 63 -1.17 -4.51 12.42
C VAL A 63 -1.46 -5.38 11.20
N LEU A 64 -2.58 -6.12 11.20
CA LEU A 64 -2.99 -6.97 10.10
C LEU A 64 -3.20 -6.16 8.81
N ASP A 65 -3.88 -5.02 8.91
CA ASP A 65 -4.13 -4.08 7.82
C ASP A 65 -2.80 -3.61 7.20
N MET A 66 -1.92 -3.02 8.02
CA MET A 66 -0.62 -2.54 7.58
C MET A 66 0.23 -3.64 6.92
N LEU A 67 0.29 -4.84 7.51
CA LEU A 67 1.06 -5.97 6.96
C LEU A 67 0.50 -6.46 5.63
N THR A 68 -0.83 -6.53 5.51
CA THR A 68 -1.50 -6.98 4.28
C THR A 68 -1.25 -6.00 3.14
N ASP A 69 -1.31 -4.70 3.42
CA ASP A 69 -0.96 -3.65 2.48
C ASP A 69 0.49 -3.77 1.98
N ARG A 70 1.45 -3.85 2.90
CA ARG A 70 2.86 -3.88 2.54
C ARG A 70 3.23 -5.14 1.78
N SER A 71 2.71 -6.28 2.21
CA SER A 71 2.94 -7.56 1.51
C SER A 71 2.30 -7.59 0.13
N GLY A 72 1.11 -7.00 -0.04
CA GLY A 72 0.45 -6.85 -1.34
C GLY A 72 1.26 -6.02 -2.34
N SER A 73 1.67 -4.81 -1.95
CA SER A 73 2.51 -3.96 -2.81
C SER A 73 3.86 -4.62 -3.14
N ALA A 74 4.50 -5.27 -2.16
CA ALA A 74 5.75 -6.00 -2.37
C ALA A 74 5.59 -7.14 -3.39
N MET A 75 4.51 -7.92 -3.26
CA MET A 75 4.19 -9.01 -4.19
C MET A 75 4.00 -8.48 -5.62
N MET A 76 3.24 -7.40 -5.80
CA MET A 76 3.06 -6.75 -7.11
C MET A 76 4.40 -6.30 -7.70
N LEU A 77 5.28 -5.67 -6.91
CA LEU A 77 6.61 -5.25 -7.37
C LEU A 77 7.50 -6.43 -7.77
N VAL A 78 7.44 -7.56 -7.06
CA VAL A 78 8.17 -8.78 -7.44
C VAL A 78 7.64 -9.34 -8.76
N ILE A 79 6.32 -9.38 -8.95
CA ILE A 79 5.72 -9.81 -10.22
C ILE A 79 6.19 -8.89 -11.35
N LEU A 80 6.13 -7.56 -11.17
CA LEU A 80 6.63 -6.61 -12.16
C LEU A 80 8.13 -6.79 -12.46
N ALA A 81 8.95 -7.10 -11.46
CA ALA A 81 10.36 -7.42 -11.66
C ALA A 81 10.57 -8.68 -12.52
N GLN A 82 9.70 -9.69 -12.38
CA GLN A 82 9.74 -10.89 -13.24
C GLN A 82 9.30 -10.60 -14.67
N LEU A 83 8.26 -9.77 -14.86
CA LEU A 83 7.72 -9.40 -16.17
C LEU A 83 8.66 -8.45 -16.94
N TYR A 84 9.31 -7.53 -16.24
CA TYR A 84 10.19 -6.50 -16.81
C TYR A 84 11.63 -6.68 -16.35
N LYS A 85 12.26 -7.79 -16.75
CA LYS A 85 13.60 -8.21 -16.28
C LYS A 85 14.68 -7.11 -16.32
N SER A 86 14.71 -6.30 -17.38
CA SER A 86 15.68 -5.19 -17.50
C SER A 86 15.50 -4.08 -16.45
N PHE A 87 14.28 -3.92 -15.93
CA PHE A 87 13.93 -2.95 -14.88
C PHE A 87 13.78 -3.61 -13.50
N ALA A 88 14.04 -4.91 -13.37
CA ALA A 88 13.93 -5.64 -12.10
C ALA A 88 14.67 -4.96 -10.93
N PRO A 89 15.91 -4.44 -11.10
CA PRO A 89 16.59 -3.75 -10.01
C PRO A 89 15.82 -2.52 -9.49
N VAL A 90 15.09 -1.81 -10.35
CA VAL A 90 14.29 -0.65 -9.96
C VAL A 90 13.11 -1.09 -9.10
N PHE A 91 12.35 -2.11 -9.51
CA PHE A 91 11.22 -2.63 -8.73
C PHE A 91 11.66 -3.19 -7.37
N LEU A 92 12.79 -3.90 -7.33
CA LEU A 92 13.35 -4.40 -6.07
C LEU A 92 13.84 -3.27 -5.15
N ALA A 93 14.44 -2.22 -5.71
CA ALA A 93 14.83 -1.03 -4.93
C ALA A 93 13.62 -0.28 -4.37
N LEU A 94 12.52 -0.17 -5.13
CA LEU A 94 11.26 0.42 -4.66
C LEU A 94 10.64 -0.40 -3.54
N MET A 95 10.63 -1.73 -3.68
CA MET A 95 10.15 -2.65 -2.63
C MET A 95 11.00 -2.50 -1.37
N TYR A 96 12.32 -2.50 -1.50
CA TYR A 96 13.24 -2.28 -0.39
C TYR A 96 12.98 -0.94 0.31
N LEU A 97 12.85 0.15 -0.45
CA LEU A 97 12.60 1.48 0.08
C LEU A 97 11.29 1.52 0.88
N ASP A 98 10.21 0.92 0.36
CA ASP A 98 8.91 0.89 1.03
C ASP A 98 8.92 0.05 2.32
N CYS A 99 9.44 -1.17 2.26
CA CYS A 99 9.54 -2.03 3.43
C CYS A 99 10.43 -1.40 4.50
N PHE A 100 11.57 -0.83 4.10
CA PHE A 100 12.50 -0.18 5.02
C PHE A 100 11.90 1.08 5.66
N SER A 101 11.25 1.96 4.89
CA SER A 101 10.66 3.18 5.44
C SER A 101 9.59 2.88 6.48
N HIS A 102 8.70 1.94 6.19
CA HIS A 102 7.66 1.51 7.12
C HIS A 102 8.24 0.80 8.35
N TRP A 103 9.23 -0.08 8.18
CA TRP A 103 9.85 -0.78 9.31
C TRP A 103 10.50 0.19 10.31
N VAL A 104 11.26 1.17 9.81
CA VAL A 104 11.89 2.18 10.68
C VAL A 104 10.84 3.04 11.36
N GLN A 105 9.74 3.38 10.69
CA GLN A 105 8.64 4.11 11.31
C GLN A 105 7.96 3.35 12.44
N VAL A 106 7.61 2.08 12.21
CA VAL A 106 7.03 1.21 13.25
C VAL A 106 8.00 1.08 14.42
N SER A 107 9.27 0.82 14.15
CA SER A 107 10.33 0.73 15.16
C SER A 107 10.45 2.02 15.98
N SER A 108 10.43 3.18 15.31
CA SER A 108 10.47 4.48 16.00
C SER A 108 9.26 4.73 16.91
N GLY A 109 8.07 4.29 16.49
CA GLY A 109 6.85 4.37 17.29
C GLY A 109 6.95 3.51 18.56
N LEU A 110 7.43 2.27 18.41
CA LEU A 110 7.63 1.35 19.53
C LEU A 110 8.68 1.87 20.53
N CYS A 111 9.84 2.33 20.05
CA CYS A 111 10.91 2.84 20.92
C CYS A 111 10.56 4.15 21.63
N SER A 112 9.69 4.98 21.05
CA SER A 112 9.31 6.27 21.66
C SER A 112 8.24 6.14 22.74
N GLY A 113 7.72 4.93 23.02
CA GLY A 113 6.66 4.70 24.01
C GLY A 113 5.33 5.41 23.72
N ASN A 114 5.20 6.07 22.56
CA ASN A 114 4.05 6.87 22.20
C ASN A 114 3.00 5.98 21.51
N SER A 115 1.92 5.69 22.25
CA SER A 115 0.76 4.90 21.80
C SER A 115 -0.14 5.61 20.78
N SER A 116 0.29 6.75 20.22
CA SER A 116 -0.48 7.45 19.19
C SER A 116 0.45 8.33 18.36
N HIS A 117 0.26 8.37 17.04
CA HIS A 117 0.91 9.26 16.06
C HIS A 117 0.73 10.77 16.32
N LYS A 118 0.41 11.19 17.56
CA LYS A 118 -0.01 12.54 17.95
C LYS A 118 1.05 13.41 18.61
N GLN A 119 2.28 12.94 18.85
CA GLN A 119 3.40 13.86 19.17
C GLN A 119 4.19 14.23 17.92
N ALA A 120 3.52 15.05 17.11
CA ALA A 120 4.01 15.70 15.90
C ALA A 120 4.80 16.98 16.23
N GLY A 121 5.87 16.87 17.02
CA GLY A 121 6.79 18.00 17.23
C GLY A 121 7.77 18.20 16.07
N ASN A 122 8.19 17.10 15.43
CA ASN A 122 9.28 17.08 14.44
C ASN A 122 8.89 16.50 13.07
N GLN A 123 7.59 16.33 12.80
CA GLN A 123 7.11 15.86 11.50
C GLN A 123 7.06 17.01 10.49
N SER A 124 7.63 16.81 9.30
CA SER A 124 7.54 17.80 8.22
C SER A 124 6.08 18.00 7.78
N ALA A 125 5.74 19.21 7.31
CA ALA A 125 4.39 19.54 6.86
C ALA A 125 3.86 18.55 5.79
N ILE A 126 4.76 18.03 4.96
CA ILE A 126 4.48 17.04 3.91
C ILE A 126 3.97 15.73 4.52
N ILE A 127 4.65 15.21 5.55
CA ILE A 127 4.24 13.98 6.24
C ILE A 127 2.90 14.16 6.93
N ARG A 128 2.69 15.32 7.57
CA ARG A 128 1.42 15.64 8.23
C ARG A 128 0.25 15.69 7.25
N PHE A 129 0.46 16.28 6.07
CA PHE A 129 -0.53 16.28 5.00
C PHE A 129 -0.79 14.86 4.48
N TYR A 130 0.27 14.08 4.25
CA TYR A 130 0.18 12.71 3.75
C TYR A 130 -0.68 11.80 4.67
N TYR A 131 -0.54 11.92 6.00
CA TYR A 131 -1.34 11.14 6.95
C TYR A 131 -2.78 11.65 7.15
N THR A 132 -3.22 12.67 6.41
CA THR A 132 -4.65 12.96 6.34
C THR A 132 -5.35 11.85 5.55
N ARG A 133 -6.48 11.33 6.05
CA ARG A 133 -7.17 10.18 5.42
C ARG A 133 -7.39 10.34 3.90
N PRO A 134 -7.87 11.50 3.39
CA PRO A 134 -8.08 11.66 1.96
C PRO A 134 -6.77 11.60 1.17
N ALA A 135 -5.70 12.25 1.65
CA ALA A 135 -4.41 12.24 0.97
C ALA A 135 -3.78 10.84 0.96
N LEU A 136 -3.84 10.13 2.08
CA LEU A 136 -3.32 8.76 2.20
C LEU A 136 -4.04 7.82 1.22
N THR A 137 -5.38 7.77 1.28
CA THR A 137 -6.18 6.91 0.39
C THR A 137 -5.93 7.27 -1.07
N PHE A 138 -5.86 8.57 -1.39
CA PHE A 138 -5.57 9.03 -2.74
C PHE A 138 -4.19 8.55 -3.22
N THR A 139 -3.13 8.79 -2.43
CA THR A 139 -1.78 8.40 -2.83
C THR A 139 -1.64 6.88 -2.96
N CYS A 140 -2.20 6.09 -2.04
CA CYS A 140 -2.18 4.63 -2.14
C CYS A 140 -2.94 4.13 -3.38
N LEU A 141 -4.14 4.64 -3.64
CA LEU A 141 -4.96 4.25 -4.79
C LEU A 141 -4.23 4.48 -6.12
N PHE A 142 -3.69 5.68 -6.33
CA PHE A 142 -3.03 6.01 -7.59
C PHE A 142 -1.66 5.36 -7.74
N ASN A 143 -0.95 5.11 -6.63
CA ASN A 143 0.28 4.33 -6.63
C ASN A 143 0.02 2.87 -7.04
N GLU A 144 -1.00 2.22 -6.47
CA GLU A 144 -1.36 0.85 -6.84
C GLU A 144 -1.92 0.77 -8.25
N LEU A 145 -2.73 1.75 -8.67
CA LEU A 145 -3.22 1.83 -10.03
C LEU A 145 -2.07 1.90 -11.04
N PHE A 146 -0.99 2.62 -10.75
CA PHE A 146 0.21 2.65 -11.60
C PHE A 146 0.81 1.25 -11.80
N PHE A 147 0.96 0.48 -10.72
CA PHE A 147 1.51 -0.87 -10.80
C PHE A 147 0.58 -1.85 -11.54
N ILE A 148 -0.73 -1.78 -11.29
CA ILE A 148 -1.73 -2.55 -12.03
C ILE A 148 -1.69 -2.21 -13.53
N MET A 149 -1.54 -0.93 -13.88
CA MET A 149 -1.40 -0.51 -15.27
C MET A 149 -0.14 -1.07 -15.93
N LEU A 150 1.00 -1.10 -15.23
CA LEU A 150 2.23 -1.75 -15.70
C LEU A 150 2.03 -3.26 -15.89
N TYR A 151 1.36 -3.92 -14.96
CA TYR A 151 1.05 -5.35 -15.07
C TYR A 151 0.20 -5.63 -16.32
N LEU A 152 -0.90 -4.90 -16.51
CA LEU A 152 -1.78 -5.06 -17.67
C LEU A 152 -1.10 -4.69 -19.00
N LEU A 153 -0.13 -3.77 -18.96
CA LEU A 153 0.65 -3.38 -20.12
C LEU A 153 1.50 -4.55 -20.66
N HIS A 154 1.97 -5.44 -19.79
CA HIS A 154 2.76 -6.61 -20.20
C HIS A 154 1.92 -7.63 -20.97
N PHE A 155 0.71 -7.93 -20.51
CA PHE A 155 -0.18 -8.95 -21.10
C PHE A 155 -1.07 -8.41 -22.24
N LYS A 156 -0.62 -7.36 -22.93
CA LYS A 156 -1.42 -6.46 -23.77
C LYS A 156 -2.18 -7.08 -24.95
N GLU A 157 -2.04 -8.36 -25.25
CA GLU A 157 -2.79 -9.02 -26.34
C GLU A 157 -4.05 -9.80 -25.88
N GLY A 158 -4.19 -10.17 -24.60
CA GLY A 158 -5.30 -11.02 -24.14
C GLY A 158 -6.43 -10.33 -23.36
N THR A 159 -6.12 -9.24 -22.64
CA THR A 159 -6.98 -8.75 -21.54
C THR A 159 -7.73 -7.45 -21.87
N VAL A 160 -7.41 -6.84 -23.01
CA VAL A 160 -8.01 -5.56 -23.45
C VAL A 160 -9.49 -5.72 -23.77
N SER A 161 -10.00 -6.94 -23.97
CA SER A 161 -11.42 -7.24 -24.19
C SER A 161 -12.32 -7.02 -22.97
N VAL A 162 -11.78 -6.98 -21.74
CA VAL A 162 -12.57 -6.65 -20.54
C VAL A 162 -12.78 -5.14 -20.38
N ILE A 163 -11.94 -4.32 -21.04
CA ILE A 163 -11.97 -2.85 -21.03
C ILE A 163 -12.15 -2.30 -22.46
N SER A 164 -12.68 -3.11 -23.39
CA SER A 164 -12.78 -2.79 -24.82
C SER A 164 -13.94 -1.86 -25.15
N GLY A 165 -13.94 -0.68 -24.54
CA GLY A 165 -14.77 0.46 -24.94
C GLY A 165 -13.97 1.75 -25.12
N LEU A 166 -12.76 1.86 -24.57
CA LEU A 166 -11.96 3.09 -24.69
C LEU A 166 -10.83 2.93 -25.70
N SER A 167 -11.04 3.57 -26.86
CA SER A 167 -10.01 4.05 -27.79
C SER A 167 -8.75 4.53 -27.06
N ILE A 168 -7.58 4.41 -27.71
CA ILE A 168 -6.32 5.00 -27.23
C ILE A 168 -6.42 6.52 -27.37
N ASN A 169 -7.14 7.12 -26.43
CA ASN A 169 -7.36 8.55 -26.33
C ASN A 169 -6.29 9.14 -25.40
N TRP A 170 -5.93 10.39 -25.61
CA TRP A 170 -5.11 11.24 -24.73
C TRP A 170 -5.39 11.04 -23.23
N ALA A 171 -6.62 10.66 -22.87
CA ALA A 171 -7.02 10.22 -21.55
C ALA A 171 -6.12 9.12 -20.95
N LYS A 172 -5.77 8.05 -21.70
CA LYS A 172 -4.91 6.96 -21.17
C LYS A 172 -3.51 7.45 -20.86
N LEU A 173 -2.93 8.29 -21.73
CA LEU A 173 -1.60 8.86 -21.53
C LEU A 173 -1.60 9.84 -20.36
N PHE A 174 -2.64 10.66 -20.23
CA PHE A 174 -2.83 11.57 -19.11
C PHE A 174 -2.98 10.80 -17.80
N THR A 175 -3.80 9.76 -17.75
CA THR A 175 -3.95 8.91 -16.56
C THR A 175 -2.62 8.25 -16.20
N TRP A 176 -1.86 7.74 -17.17
CA TRP A 176 -0.52 7.18 -16.94
C TRP A 176 0.44 8.22 -16.35
N GLY A 177 0.54 9.40 -16.97
CA GLY A 177 1.41 10.47 -16.49
C GLY A 177 1.01 10.94 -15.10
N PHE A 178 -0.28 11.03 -14.83
CA PHE A 178 -0.80 11.40 -13.50
C PHE A 178 -0.46 10.36 -12.43
N CYS A 179 -0.71 9.07 -12.70
CA CYS A 179 -0.37 8.00 -11.78
C CYS A 179 1.13 7.94 -11.51
N PHE A 180 1.96 8.18 -12.54
CA PHE A 180 3.41 8.26 -12.38
C PHE A 180 3.84 9.41 -11.46
N VAL A 181 3.24 10.60 -11.59
CA VAL A 181 3.53 11.73 -10.69
C VAL A 181 3.18 11.40 -9.25
N VAL A 182 2.03 10.77 -9.01
CA VAL A 182 1.62 10.36 -7.66
C VAL A 182 2.55 9.28 -7.10
N PHE A 183 2.91 8.28 -7.91
CA PHE A 183 3.90 7.27 -7.57
C PHE A 183 5.25 7.89 -7.17
N ALA A 184 5.76 8.86 -7.95
CA ALA A 184 7.01 9.54 -7.66
C ALA A 184 6.93 10.34 -6.35
N ALA A 185 5.82 11.06 -6.13
CA ALA A 185 5.57 11.76 -4.87
C ALA A 185 5.54 10.80 -3.67
N LYS A 186 4.97 9.59 -3.84
CA LYS A 186 4.97 8.55 -2.81
C LYS A 186 6.38 8.08 -2.46
N GLN A 187 7.28 7.95 -3.43
CA GLN A 187 8.68 7.58 -3.14
C GLN A 187 9.39 8.66 -2.32
N LEU A 188 9.12 9.95 -2.60
CA LEU A 188 9.62 11.05 -1.77
C LEU A 188 9.06 11.01 -0.35
N VAL A 189 7.80 10.63 -0.18
CA VAL A 189 7.22 10.40 1.15
C VAL A 189 7.99 9.30 1.87
N ASN A 190 8.25 8.14 1.25
CA ASN A 190 8.99 7.03 1.86
C ASN A 190 10.39 7.46 2.35
N VAL A 191 11.11 8.29 1.59
CA VAL A 191 12.40 8.84 2.03
C VAL A 191 12.22 9.78 3.24
N ASN A 192 11.24 10.67 3.20
CA ASN A 192 10.94 11.57 4.31
C ASN A 192 10.53 10.81 5.58
N GLN A 193 9.78 9.71 5.44
CA GLN A 193 9.39 8.83 6.53
C GLN A 193 10.62 8.28 7.28
N ILE A 194 11.66 7.85 6.55
CA ILE A 194 12.93 7.39 7.12
C ILE A 194 13.59 8.51 7.93
N VAL A 195 13.75 9.69 7.34
CA VAL A 195 14.42 10.83 7.98
C VAL A 195 13.70 11.24 9.27
N THR A 196 12.37 11.33 9.23
CA THR A 196 11.57 11.69 10.40
C THR A 196 11.65 10.63 11.48
N ALA A 197 11.60 9.34 11.14
CA ALA A 197 11.71 8.26 12.11
C ALA A 197 13.09 8.24 12.80
N HIS A 198 14.18 8.50 12.06
CA HIS A 198 15.52 8.63 12.65
C HIS A 198 15.60 9.81 13.63
N LYS A 199 15.05 10.98 13.27
CA LYS A 199 15.00 12.14 14.18
C LYS A 199 14.24 11.81 15.48
N THR A 200 13.15 11.08 15.37
CA THR A 200 12.37 10.62 16.53
C THR A 200 13.21 9.69 17.44
N LEU A 201 13.89 8.69 16.87
CA LEU A 201 14.76 7.77 17.63
C LEU A 201 15.94 8.48 18.32
N LEU A 202 16.54 9.47 17.66
CA LEU A 202 17.62 10.27 18.26
C LEU A 202 17.10 11.08 19.45
N SER A 203 15.91 11.68 19.34
CA SER A 203 15.32 12.45 20.43
C SER A 203 14.94 11.59 21.65
N SER A 204 14.50 10.34 21.44
CA SER A 204 14.16 9.44 22.55
C SER A 204 15.40 8.95 23.31
N THR A 205 16.55 8.86 22.65
CA THR A 205 17.83 8.46 23.28
C THR A 205 18.42 9.57 24.14
N SER A 206 18.18 10.84 23.80
CA SER A 206 18.64 11.98 24.61
C SER A 206 17.86 12.19 25.92
N SER A 207 16.73 11.51 26.10
CA SER A 207 15.85 11.62 27.28
C SER A 207 15.98 10.45 28.28
N SER A 208 16.80 9.44 27.97
CA SER A 208 17.11 8.28 28.83
C SER A 208 18.49 8.42 29.46
#